data_AF-A0A967L1C3-F1
#
_entry.id   AF-A0A967L1C3-F1
#
_cell.length_a   1.000
_cell.length_b   1.000
_cell.length_c   1.000
_cell.angle_alpha   90.00
_cell.angle_beta   90.00
_cell.angle_gamma   90.00
#
_symmetry.space_group_name_H-M   'P 1'
#
loop_
_entity.id
_entity.type
_entity.pdbx_description
1 polymer ?
#
loop_
_entity_poly.entity_id
_entity_poly.type
_entity_poly.pdbx_seq_one_letter_code
_entity_poly.pdbx_strand_id
1 'polypeptide(L)'
;MKRSKYRQRWTTLRNESASDEQLVHLSRQVALAFLDHYYQDGEYEEDYITLLCEMAMAFTSLERNRIASGALFGIVVENLCDDYEQVQLGMYNQIMSQVVTFCRQQAIGIEMDKILNSFGLHTAQEMLARAERIHAQSYSNREVRPPQRIYILSRVTIGADVAIVSVIIQHLAVLFPEAEFVIFGGPKLPEIFGGNQKLRILQAAYPRHGTLLDRFDCWKAIVNNIAEENKKAGNEDFILIDPDSRLSQLGVLPLVSDDRYLYFNSHPTEREMGESCMAEIANFWANSVFGDSHFFTPRLWLDKKIQSQGKEIAELFRSKGASWIVTVNLGVGGNQRKRVNLEFEIRLIHKLCQEPNTVVLLDKGFGPEERKEFEAIAAALQSQQIQMAQFKVGDSVAEVFSHGVLGVECSIGQMAALIDASDEYIGYDSACQHIAAAQGIPTTTVFAGTNNPTFIRRWSAYGKNACHVVHAGLQPDGKCIDVDDIVERIMQERIRRNPKNTSRPHSTKSIGDVPSSRPLQKRFVKPEEKHH
;
A
#
# COMPACT_ATOMS: atom_id res chain seq x y z
N MET A 1 25.58 28.73 6.49
CA MET A 1 26.98 28.66 6.00
C MET A 1 27.46 27.23 5.62
N LYS A 2 26.61 26.36 5.01
CA LYS A 2 26.96 24.96 4.66
C LYS A 2 26.78 24.59 3.17
N ARG A 3 25.96 25.32 2.42
CA ARG A 3 25.43 24.95 1.08
C ARG A 3 26.54 24.83 0.01
N SER A 4 27.45 25.80 -0.05
CA SER A 4 28.61 25.79 -0.98
C SER A 4 29.49 24.54 -0.86
N LYS A 5 29.59 23.91 0.33
CA LYS A 5 30.41 22.72 0.56
C LYS A 5 29.88 21.48 -0.18
N TYR A 6 28.56 21.33 -0.31
CA TYR A 6 27.97 20.21 -1.06
C TYR A 6 28.18 20.39 -2.56
N ARG A 7 27.94 21.61 -3.09
CA ARG A 7 28.22 21.92 -4.50
C ARG A 7 29.70 21.78 -4.85
N GLN A 8 30.62 22.27 -4.01
CA GLN A 8 32.06 22.07 -4.21
C GLN A 8 32.44 20.58 -4.28
N ARG A 9 31.98 19.76 -3.32
CA ARG A 9 32.20 18.31 -3.34
C ARG A 9 31.61 17.65 -4.58
N TRP A 10 30.44 18.08 -5.02
CA TRP A 10 29.83 17.60 -6.26
C TRP A 10 30.67 17.94 -7.49
N THR A 11 31.14 19.20 -7.61
CA THR A 11 32.03 19.62 -8.70
C THR A 11 33.31 18.80 -8.75
N THR A 12 33.96 18.56 -7.60
CA THR A 12 35.14 17.68 -7.49
C THR A 12 34.81 16.26 -7.98
N LEU A 13 33.80 15.61 -7.40
CA LEU A 13 33.41 14.23 -7.75
C LEU A 13 32.99 14.07 -9.22
N ARG A 14 32.33 15.06 -9.80
CA ARG A 14 31.92 15.07 -11.21
C ARG A 14 33.12 15.14 -12.15
N ASN A 15 34.15 15.91 -11.79
CA ASN A 15 35.34 16.12 -12.62
C ASN A 15 36.38 14.99 -12.46
N GLU A 16 36.50 14.39 -11.29
CA GLU A 16 37.55 13.41 -10.93
C GLU A 16 37.14 11.95 -11.15
N SER A 17 36.00 11.69 -11.82
CA SER A 17 35.41 10.35 -11.97
C SER A 17 35.14 9.65 -10.63
N ALA A 18 34.19 10.21 -9.86
CA ALA A 18 33.69 9.64 -8.60
C ALA A 18 33.54 8.10 -8.60
N SER A 19 33.74 7.46 -7.45
CA SER A 19 33.23 6.11 -7.20
C SER A 19 31.74 6.13 -6.87
N ASP A 20 31.05 5.00 -7.04
CA ASP A 20 29.63 4.90 -6.72
C ASP A 20 29.37 4.99 -5.21
N GLU A 21 30.30 4.53 -4.37
CA GLU A 21 30.26 4.75 -2.92
C GLU A 21 30.30 6.24 -2.56
N GLN A 22 31.15 7.03 -3.23
CA GLN A 22 31.20 8.49 -3.03
C GLN A 22 29.90 9.17 -3.46
N LEU A 23 29.26 8.71 -4.56
CA LEU A 23 27.95 9.20 -4.99
C LEU A 23 26.84 8.83 -4.01
N VAL A 24 26.81 7.59 -3.51
CA VAL A 24 25.87 7.14 -2.47
C VAL A 24 26.04 8.01 -1.23
N HIS A 25 27.27 8.21 -0.77
CA HIS A 25 27.53 8.98 0.44
C HIS A 25 27.16 10.46 0.28
N LEU A 26 27.52 11.11 -0.83
CA LEU A 26 27.19 12.52 -1.06
C LEU A 26 25.68 12.72 -1.24
N SER A 27 25.01 11.93 -2.08
CA SER A 27 23.57 12.08 -2.35
C SER A 27 22.73 11.87 -1.08
N ARG A 28 23.07 10.86 -0.26
CA ARG A 28 22.46 10.66 1.06
C ARG A 28 22.68 11.85 1.98
N GLN A 29 23.88 12.43 2.01
CA GLN A 29 24.16 13.60 2.86
C GLN A 29 23.43 14.87 2.39
N VAL A 30 23.21 15.05 1.08
CA VAL A 30 22.42 16.18 0.55
C VAL A 30 20.94 15.99 0.89
N ALA A 31 20.40 14.79 0.71
CA ALA A 31 19.00 14.46 1.05
C ALA A 31 18.70 14.56 2.56
N LEU A 32 19.59 14.05 3.41
CA LEU A 32 19.44 14.16 4.87
C LEU A 32 19.59 15.61 5.34
N ALA A 33 20.57 16.36 4.81
CA ALA A 33 20.74 17.77 5.19
C ALA A 33 19.54 18.65 4.78
N PHE A 34 18.81 18.30 3.72
CA PHE A 34 17.54 18.94 3.39
C PHE A 34 16.48 18.67 4.47
N LEU A 35 16.27 17.40 4.83
CA LEU A 35 15.31 17.02 5.88
C LEU A 35 15.69 17.62 7.24
N ASP A 36 16.98 17.67 7.59
CA ASP A 36 17.47 18.28 8.83
C ASP A 36 17.07 19.75 8.94
N HIS A 37 17.32 20.57 7.91
CA HIS A 37 16.95 22.00 7.93
C HIS A 37 15.43 22.17 7.91
N TYR A 38 14.73 21.38 7.10
CA TYR A 38 13.28 21.50 7.02
C TYR A 38 12.59 21.11 8.34
N TYR A 39 12.98 20.00 8.98
CA TYR A 39 12.38 19.57 10.26
C TYR A 39 12.82 20.43 11.45
N GLN A 40 14.04 20.99 11.43
CA GLN A 40 14.54 21.83 12.53
C GLN A 40 14.02 23.27 12.43
N ASP A 41 14.11 23.87 11.24
CA ASP A 41 13.95 25.31 11.03
C ASP A 41 12.66 25.67 10.25
N GLY A 42 11.99 24.67 9.65
CA GLY A 42 10.83 24.88 8.77
C GLY A 42 11.16 25.45 7.40
N GLU A 43 12.45 25.61 7.08
CA GLU A 43 12.91 26.29 5.87
C GLU A 43 12.93 25.35 4.65
N TYR A 44 12.36 25.82 3.53
CA TYR A 44 12.52 25.15 2.24
C TYR A 44 13.77 25.65 1.51
N GLU A 45 14.71 24.74 1.25
CA GLU A 45 15.99 25.09 0.64
C GLU A 45 16.15 24.41 -0.74
N GLU A 46 15.70 25.13 -1.78
CA GLU A 46 15.71 24.72 -3.19
C GLU A 46 17.04 24.11 -3.66
N ASP A 47 18.17 24.62 -3.16
CA ASP A 47 19.51 24.23 -3.62
C ASP A 47 19.80 22.74 -3.42
N TYR A 48 19.29 22.13 -2.35
CA TYR A 48 19.47 20.70 -2.08
C TYR A 48 18.71 19.84 -3.10
N ILE A 49 17.48 20.22 -3.43
CA ILE A 49 16.63 19.50 -4.40
C ILE A 49 17.20 19.65 -5.81
N THR A 50 17.62 20.86 -6.20
CA THR A 50 18.33 21.09 -7.47
C THR A 50 19.60 20.26 -7.56
N LEU A 51 20.43 20.23 -6.50
CA LEU A 51 21.66 19.44 -6.48
C LEU A 51 21.40 17.93 -6.62
N LEU A 52 20.36 17.40 -5.97
CA LEU A 52 19.95 16.00 -6.15
C LEU A 52 19.50 15.72 -7.60
N CYS A 53 18.78 16.65 -8.23
CA CYS A 53 18.37 16.52 -9.64
C CYS A 53 19.56 16.59 -10.60
N GLU A 54 20.51 17.50 -10.37
CA GLU A 54 21.77 17.57 -11.11
C GLU A 54 22.53 16.24 -11.02
N MET A 55 22.71 15.70 -9.82
CA MET A 55 23.39 14.42 -9.59
C MET A 55 22.64 13.23 -10.23
N ALA A 56 21.30 13.26 -10.24
CA ALA A 56 20.45 12.23 -10.84
C ALA A 56 20.41 12.25 -12.38
N MET A 57 20.98 13.27 -13.02
CA MET A 57 21.00 13.42 -14.49
C MET A 57 22.42 13.65 -15.04
N ALA A 58 23.46 13.50 -14.20
CA ALA A 58 24.83 13.87 -14.53
C ALA A 58 25.58 12.88 -15.41
N PHE A 59 25.18 11.60 -15.39
CA PHE A 59 25.93 10.50 -16.00
C PHE A 59 25.20 9.92 -17.21
N THR A 60 25.97 9.34 -18.13
CA THR A 60 25.43 8.49 -19.20
C THR A 60 24.98 7.12 -18.69
N SER A 61 25.52 6.66 -17.56
CA SER A 61 25.07 5.42 -16.91
C SER A 61 23.80 5.65 -16.09
N LEU A 62 22.73 4.96 -16.47
CA LEU A 62 21.45 4.96 -15.76
C LEU A 62 21.59 4.43 -14.32
N GLU A 63 22.49 3.47 -14.08
CA GLU A 63 22.72 2.91 -12.74
C GLU A 63 23.29 3.95 -11.77
N ARG A 64 24.20 4.80 -12.26
CA ARG A 64 24.78 5.89 -11.47
C ARG A 64 23.76 7.00 -11.20
N ASN A 65 22.94 7.33 -12.20
CA ASN A 65 21.82 8.26 -12.05
C ASN A 65 20.75 7.75 -11.06
N ARG A 66 20.53 6.43 -10.97
CA ARG A 66 19.65 5.80 -9.97
C ARG A 66 20.12 6.01 -8.53
N ILE A 67 21.41 6.22 -8.27
CA ILE A 67 21.92 6.48 -6.90
C ILE A 67 21.31 7.76 -6.33
N ALA A 68 21.47 8.89 -7.02
CA ALA A 68 20.92 10.16 -6.57
C ALA A 68 19.39 10.22 -6.69
N SER A 69 18.80 9.57 -7.71
CA SER A 69 17.35 9.36 -7.80
C SER A 69 16.83 8.60 -6.56
N GLY A 70 17.55 7.55 -6.12
CA GLY A 70 17.23 6.76 -4.94
C GLY A 70 17.34 7.55 -3.63
N ALA A 71 18.30 8.47 -3.52
CA ALA A 71 18.35 9.40 -2.38
C ALA A 71 17.18 10.41 -2.39
N LEU A 72 16.85 11.00 -3.55
CA LEU A 72 15.72 11.92 -3.66
C LEU A 72 14.38 11.23 -3.32
N PHE A 73 14.09 10.08 -3.92
CA PHE A 73 12.82 9.39 -3.67
C PHE A 73 12.80 8.63 -2.34
N GLY A 74 13.80 7.79 -2.07
CA GLY A 74 13.84 6.90 -0.91
C GLY A 74 14.29 7.55 0.41
N ILE A 75 14.78 8.79 0.38
CA ILE A 75 15.02 9.57 1.61
C ILE A 75 14.05 10.75 1.65
N VAL A 76 14.09 11.68 0.70
CA VAL A 76 13.26 12.89 0.81
C VAL A 76 11.77 12.59 0.62
N VAL A 77 11.37 12.03 -0.53
CA VAL A 77 9.94 11.84 -0.86
C VAL A 77 9.25 10.82 0.05
N GLU A 78 9.89 9.69 0.33
CA GLU A 78 9.33 8.66 1.22
C GLU A 78 9.18 9.19 2.65
N ASN A 79 10.10 10.01 3.17
CA ASN A 79 9.93 10.56 4.53
C ASN A 79 8.79 11.61 4.62
N LEU A 80 8.52 12.36 3.54
CA LEU A 80 7.47 13.39 3.54
C LEU A 80 6.05 12.85 3.27
N CYS A 81 5.96 11.69 2.58
CA CYS A 81 4.69 11.09 2.16
C CYS A 81 4.30 9.85 2.98
N ASP A 82 5.29 8.99 3.28
CA ASP A 82 5.06 7.63 3.74
C ASP A 82 5.49 7.43 5.22
N ASP A 83 6.31 8.33 5.80
CA ASP A 83 6.64 8.30 7.23
C ASP A 83 5.54 8.92 8.11
N TYR A 84 4.64 8.03 8.52
CA TYR A 84 4.26 7.76 9.91
C TYR A 84 3.88 8.85 10.91
N GLU A 85 4.05 10.17 10.74
CA GLU A 85 3.59 11.17 11.74
C GLU A 85 2.56 12.14 11.17
N GLN A 86 2.95 13.02 10.24
CA GLN A 86 2.03 13.90 9.51
C GLN A 86 2.51 14.08 8.07
N VAL A 87 1.62 13.85 7.09
CA VAL A 87 1.98 13.98 5.66
C VAL A 87 2.04 15.44 5.26
N GLN A 88 3.19 15.85 4.74
CA GLN A 88 3.51 17.25 4.45
C GLN A 88 3.26 17.56 2.98
N LEU A 89 1.99 17.49 2.61
CA LEU A 89 1.54 17.50 1.22
C LEU A 89 1.95 18.78 0.46
N GLY A 90 1.91 19.94 1.11
CA GLY A 90 2.42 21.20 0.53
C GLY A 90 3.92 21.14 0.22
N MET A 91 4.72 20.57 1.12
CA MET A 91 6.16 20.40 0.94
C MET A 91 6.47 19.40 -0.19
N TYR A 92 5.74 18.28 -0.26
CA TYR A 92 5.82 17.35 -1.38
C TYR A 92 5.47 18.03 -2.72
N ASN A 93 4.37 18.79 -2.77
CA ASN A 93 3.94 19.50 -3.98
C ASN A 93 5.00 20.52 -4.45
N GLN A 94 5.64 21.23 -3.52
CA GLN A 94 6.72 22.18 -3.81
C GLN A 94 7.95 21.47 -4.39
N ILE A 95 8.41 20.39 -3.75
CA ILE A 95 9.54 19.56 -4.23
C ILE A 95 9.23 19.01 -5.63
N MET A 96 8.09 18.37 -5.82
CA MET A 96 7.74 17.78 -7.12
C MET A 96 7.61 18.83 -8.22
N SER A 97 7.05 20.00 -7.91
CA SER A 97 6.97 21.12 -8.86
C SER A 97 8.36 21.62 -9.28
N GLN A 98 9.32 21.71 -8.34
CA GLN A 98 10.71 22.04 -8.65
C GLN A 98 11.40 20.93 -9.47
N VAL A 99 11.24 19.67 -9.07
CA VAL A 99 11.86 18.50 -9.73
C VAL A 99 11.37 18.38 -11.18
N VAL A 100 10.06 18.48 -11.42
CA VAL A 100 9.48 18.46 -12.77
C VAL A 100 9.95 19.66 -13.59
N THR A 101 10.04 20.85 -12.97
CA THR A 101 10.57 22.06 -13.62
C THR A 101 12.05 21.93 -14.00
N PHE A 102 12.87 21.31 -13.17
CA PHE A 102 14.25 20.98 -13.51
C PHE A 102 14.33 20.04 -14.71
N CYS A 103 13.52 18.97 -14.71
CA CYS A 103 13.55 17.96 -15.76
C CYS A 103 13.04 18.48 -17.12
N ARG A 104 11.97 19.29 -17.17
CA ARG A 104 11.43 19.85 -18.43
C ARG A 104 12.40 20.82 -19.11
N GLN A 105 13.29 21.44 -18.35
CA GLN A 105 14.34 22.35 -18.86
C GLN A 105 15.55 21.60 -19.45
N GLN A 106 15.66 20.28 -19.26
CA GLN A 106 16.72 19.47 -19.88
C GLN A 106 16.37 19.13 -21.34
N ALA A 107 17.39 18.93 -22.18
CA ALA A 107 17.19 18.58 -23.60
C ALA A 107 16.35 17.30 -23.81
N ILE A 108 16.44 16.35 -22.88
CA ILE A 108 15.65 15.10 -22.86
C ILE A 108 14.23 15.29 -22.28
N GLY A 109 13.92 16.45 -21.71
CA GLY A 109 12.61 16.82 -21.16
C GLY A 109 11.66 17.52 -22.14
N ILE A 110 12.07 17.78 -23.38
CA ILE A 110 11.31 18.58 -24.37
C ILE A 110 9.88 18.04 -24.63
N GLU A 111 9.68 16.72 -24.59
CA GLU A 111 8.34 16.13 -24.75
C GLU A 111 7.45 16.43 -23.54
N MET A 112 7.98 16.29 -22.32
CA MET A 112 7.27 16.66 -21.09
C MET A 112 6.96 18.15 -21.05
N ASP A 113 7.89 19.00 -21.47
CA ASP A 113 7.67 20.44 -21.58
C ASP A 113 6.47 20.77 -22.48
N LYS A 114 6.39 20.16 -23.67
CA LYS A 114 5.26 20.31 -24.61
C LYS A 114 3.93 19.85 -24.00
N ILE A 115 3.92 18.70 -23.31
CA ILE A 115 2.70 18.18 -22.67
C ILE A 115 2.25 19.14 -21.56
N LEU A 116 3.14 19.55 -20.64
CA LEU A 116 2.82 20.52 -19.58
C LEU A 116 2.32 21.85 -20.15
N ASN A 117 2.94 22.36 -21.22
CA ASN A 117 2.49 23.57 -21.91
C ASN A 117 1.09 23.43 -22.52
N SER A 118 0.70 22.24 -23.01
CA SER A 118 -0.67 21.98 -23.50
C SER A 118 -1.73 21.97 -22.39
N PHE A 119 -1.33 21.76 -21.14
CA PHE A 119 -2.17 21.94 -19.94
C PHE A 119 -2.10 23.37 -19.37
N GLY A 120 -1.41 24.31 -20.02
CA GLY A 120 -1.23 25.68 -19.54
C GLY A 120 -0.31 25.80 -18.32
N LEU A 121 0.54 24.80 -18.07
CA LEU A 121 1.53 24.83 -16.98
C LEU A 121 2.91 25.17 -17.55
N HIS A 122 3.37 26.40 -17.36
CA HIS A 122 4.64 26.91 -17.89
C HIS A 122 5.73 26.99 -16.81
N THR A 123 5.34 27.12 -15.55
CA THR A 123 6.21 27.38 -14.40
C THR A 123 5.99 26.41 -13.24
N ALA A 124 6.96 26.34 -12.33
CA ALA A 124 6.82 25.61 -11.06
C ALA A 124 5.65 26.13 -10.22
N GLN A 125 5.42 27.45 -10.21
CA GLN A 125 4.38 28.08 -9.40
C GLN A 125 2.97 27.75 -9.90
N GLU A 126 2.76 27.68 -11.21
CA GLU A 126 1.47 27.25 -11.77
C GLU A 126 1.18 25.78 -11.47
N MET A 127 2.21 24.93 -11.46
CA MET A 127 2.11 23.52 -11.10
C MET A 127 1.78 23.33 -9.61
N LEU A 128 2.49 24.05 -8.73
CA LEU A 128 2.23 24.06 -7.30
C LEU A 128 0.81 24.57 -7.00
N ALA A 129 0.43 25.72 -7.56
CA ALA A 129 -0.91 26.28 -7.40
C ALA A 129 -2.01 25.38 -7.98
N ARG A 130 -1.73 24.59 -9.03
CA ARG A 130 -2.67 23.56 -9.50
C ARG A 130 -2.77 22.43 -8.48
N ALA A 131 -1.65 21.88 -8.01
CA ALA A 131 -1.63 20.81 -7.03
C ALA A 131 -2.40 21.21 -5.76
N GLU A 132 -2.14 22.41 -5.22
CA GLU A 132 -2.86 22.93 -4.05
C GLU A 132 -4.37 23.04 -4.28
N ARG A 133 -4.82 23.56 -5.43
CA ARG A 133 -6.26 23.62 -5.78
C ARG A 133 -6.90 22.23 -5.84
N ILE A 134 -6.22 21.25 -6.43
CA ILE A 134 -6.68 19.86 -6.54
C ILE A 134 -6.82 19.21 -5.15
N HIS A 135 -5.85 19.38 -4.27
CA HIS A 135 -5.88 18.80 -2.92
C HIS A 135 -6.89 19.48 -1.99
N ALA A 136 -7.13 20.78 -2.17
CA ALA A 136 -8.13 21.55 -1.45
C ALA A 136 -9.56 21.40 -2.01
N GLN A 137 -9.73 20.65 -3.11
CA GLN A 137 -11.02 20.50 -3.78
C GLN A 137 -12.00 19.69 -2.91
N SER A 138 -12.92 20.40 -2.26
CA SER A 138 -14.08 19.82 -1.61
C SER A 138 -15.17 19.51 -2.64
N TYR A 139 -15.71 18.29 -2.61
CA TYR A 139 -16.84 17.90 -3.44
C TYR A 139 -18.13 17.93 -2.63
N SER A 140 -19.21 18.40 -3.24
CA SER A 140 -20.55 18.39 -2.65
C SER A 140 -21.57 18.05 -3.73
N ASN A 141 -21.89 16.76 -3.86
CA ASN A 141 -22.83 16.21 -4.84
C ASN A 141 -22.64 16.80 -6.25
N ARG A 142 -21.47 16.55 -6.84
CA ARG A 142 -21.10 17.06 -8.15
C ARG A 142 -22.01 16.42 -9.20
N GLU A 143 -22.71 17.24 -9.98
CA GLU A 143 -23.46 16.76 -11.14
C GLU A 143 -22.49 16.21 -12.20
N VAL A 144 -22.35 14.89 -12.23
CA VAL A 144 -21.54 14.15 -13.21
C VAL A 144 -22.48 13.49 -14.20
N ARG A 145 -22.46 13.94 -15.45
CA ARG A 145 -23.18 13.29 -16.54
C ARG A 145 -22.67 11.84 -16.69
N PRO A 146 -23.54 10.85 -16.96
CA PRO A 146 -23.12 9.47 -17.15
C PRO A 146 -22.03 9.36 -18.23
N PRO A 147 -20.77 9.02 -17.86
CA PRO A 147 -19.69 8.91 -18.81
C PRO A 147 -19.79 7.56 -19.53
N GLN A 148 -19.38 7.50 -20.80
CA GLN A 148 -19.26 6.21 -21.49
C GLN A 148 -18.01 5.45 -21.03
N ARG A 149 -17.01 6.16 -20.49
CA ARG A 149 -15.75 5.58 -20.01
C ARG A 149 -15.27 6.24 -18.72
N ILE A 150 -14.74 5.42 -17.82
CA ILE A 150 -14.14 5.83 -16.56
C ILE A 150 -12.69 5.34 -16.56
N TYR A 151 -11.75 6.28 -16.61
CA TYR A 151 -10.34 5.99 -16.35
C TYR A 151 -10.09 6.02 -14.85
N ILE A 152 -9.33 5.07 -14.33
CA ILE A 152 -8.94 5.02 -12.92
C ILE A 152 -7.43 4.77 -12.85
N LEU A 153 -6.69 5.55 -12.08
CA LEU A 153 -5.28 5.24 -11.82
C LEU A 153 -5.16 4.19 -10.71
N SER A 154 -4.09 3.42 -10.71
CA SER A 154 -3.68 2.59 -9.57
C SER A 154 -2.94 3.40 -8.51
N ARG A 155 -3.04 3.05 -7.22
CA ARG A 155 -2.16 3.56 -6.14
C ARG A 155 -0.74 2.97 -6.20
N VAL A 156 -0.40 2.17 -7.22
CA VAL A 156 0.91 1.52 -7.44
C VAL A 156 1.27 0.49 -6.34
N THR A 157 0.42 0.33 -5.34
CA THR A 157 0.58 -0.56 -4.18
C THR A 157 -0.68 -1.41 -4.05
N ILE A 158 -0.51 -2.74 -4.16
CA ILE A 158 -1.64 -3.69 -4.19
C ILE A 158 -2.58 -3.52 -2.98
N GLY A 159 -2.04 -3.30 -1.78
CA GLY A 159 -2.86 -3.06 -0.58
C GLY A 159 -3.79 -1.85 -0.72
N ALA A 160 -3.29 -0.74 -1.27
CA ALA A 160 -4.08 0.47 -1.49
C ALA A 160 -5.04 0.35 -2.69
N ASP A 161 -4.65 -0.36 -3.76
CA ASP A 161 -5.56 -0.69 -4.86
C ASP A 161 -6.75 -1.51 -4.34
N VAL A 162 -6.50 -2.51 -3.48
CA VAL A 162 -7.56 -3.29 -2.84
C VAL A 162 -8.38 -2.42 -1.88
N ALA A 163 -7.77 -1.65 -0.98
CA ALA A 163 -8.49 -0.89 0.04
C ALA A 163 -9.29 0.31 -0.53
N ILE A 164 -8.78 1.00 -1.56
CA ILE A 164 -9.34 2.25 -2.08
C ILE A 164 -9.97 2.03 -3.46
N VAL A 165 -9.19 1.55 -4.43
CA VAL A 165 -9.62 1.47 -5.83
C VAL A 165 -10.78 0.49 -6.02
N SER A 166 -10.79 -0.64 -5.31
CA SER A 166 -11.93 -1.58 -5.37
C SER A 166 -13.24 -1.02 -4.78
N VAL A 167 -13.16 -0.12 -3.79
CA VAL A 167 -14.33 0.57 -3.21
C VAL A 167 -14.87 1.58 -4.22
N ILE A 168 -13.99 2.41 -4.78
CA ILE A 168 -14.33 3.39 -5.82
C ILE A 168 -14.99 2.71 -7.03
N ILE A 169 -14.45 1.60 -7.51
CA ILE A 169 -15.04 0.81 -8.63
C ILE A 169 -16.46 0.34 -8.28
N GLN A 170 -16.73 -0.07 -7.03
CA GLN A 170 -18.05 -0.56 -6.64
C GLN A 170 -19.12 0.55 -6.65
N HIS A 171 -18.81 1.76 -6.17
CA HIS A 171 -19.70 2.92 -6.32
C HIS A 171 -19.96 3.24 -7.80
N LEU A 172 -18.89 3.39 -8.58
CA LEU A 172 -18.99 3.79 -9.98
C LEU A 172 -19.73 2.75 -10.84
N ALA A 173 -19.62 1.45 -10.53
CA ALA A 173 -20.35 0.39 -11.21
C ALA A 173 -21.87 0.38 -10.90
N VAL A 174 -22.30 0.97 -9.78
CA VAL A 174 -23.72 1.18 -9.45
C VAL A 174 -24.25 2.46 -10.09
N LEU A 175 -23.47 3.55 -10.04
CA LEU A 175 -23.84 4.86 -10.59
C LEU A 175 -23.84 4.88 -12.12
N PHE A 176 -22.87 4.21 -12.74
CA PHE A 176 -22.62 4.22 -14.17
C PHE A 176 -22.50 2.78 -14.72
N PRO A 177 -23.60 1.99 -14.69
CA PRO A 177 -23.55 0.56 -15.02
C PRO A 177 -23.13 0.28 -16.47
N GLU A 178 -23.36 1.22 -17.39
CA GLU A 178 -23.03 1.06 -18.82
C GLU A 178 -21.63 1.60 -19.19
N ALA A 179 -20.86 2.14 -18.23
CA ALA A 179 -19.53 2.68 -18.51
C ALA A 179 -18.46 1.59 -18.71
N GLU A 180 -17.52 1.82 -19.62
CA GLU A 180 -16.27 1.05 -19.70
C GLU A 180 -15.31 1.49 -18.59
N PHE A 181 -14.76 0.54 -17.82
CA PHE A 181 -13.76 0.82 -16.79
C PHE A 181 -12.36 0.51 -17.31
N VAL A 182 -11.46 1.49 -17.25
CA VAL A 182 -10.06 1.35 -17.70
C VAL A 182 -9.11 1.74 -16.57
N ILE A 183 -8.39 0.78 -16.01
CA ILE A 183 -7.38 1.03 -14.97
C ILE A 183 -5.99 1.18 -15.59
N PHE A 184 -5.28 2.25 -15.24
CA PHE A 184 -3.84 2.39 -15.49
C PHE A 184 -3.04 1.90 -14.28
N GLY A 185 -2.26 0.82 -14.42
CA GLY A 185 -1.44 0.34 -13.32
C GLY A 185 -0.53 -0.85 -13.65
N GLY A 186 0.07 -1.43 -12.62
CA GLY A 186 1.15 -2.42 -12.76
C GLY A 186 0.70 -3.83 -13.18
N PRO A 187 1.65 -4.70 -13.56
CA PRO A 187 1.39 -6.03 -14.12
C PRO A 187 0.77 -7.02 -13.13
N LYS A 188 0.72 -6.69 -11.84
CA LYS A 188 0.10 -7.48 -10.78
C LYS A 188 -1.42 -7.24 -10.64
N LEU A 189 -1.97 -6.17 -11.22
CA LEU A 189 -3.41 -5.87 -11.12
C LEU A 189 -4.33 -6.88 -11.83
N PRO A 190 -3.99 -7.42 -13.02
CA PRO A 190 -4.80 -8.46 -13.67
C PRO A 190 -4.97 -9.72 -12.80
N GLU A 191 -4.02 -10.02 -11.92
CA GLU A 191 -4.11 -11.17 -11.01
C GLU A 191 -5.20 -11.00 -9.93
N ILE A 192 -5.50 -9.76 -9.53
CA ILE A 192 -6.45 -9.46 -8.43
C ILE A 192 -7.80 -8.89 -8.90
N PHE A 193 -7.84 -8.24 -10.06
CA PHE A 193 -9.03 -7.59 -10.63
C PHE A 193 -9.45 -8.14 -12.00
N GLY A 194 -8.65 -8.99 -12.65
CA GLY A 194 -8.88 -9.46 -14.03
C GLY A 194 -10.10 -10.37 -14.22
N GLY A 195 -10.73 -10.85 -13.14
CA GLY A 195 -12.01 -11.54 -13.18
C GLY A 195 -13.22 -10.61 -13.38
N ASN A 196 -13.05 -9.29 -13.35
CA ASN A 196 -14.13 -8.33 -13.64
C ASN A 196 -14.21 -8.03 -15.15
N GLN A 197 -15.23 -8.58 -15.81
CA GLN A 197 -15.40 -8.46 -17.26
C GLN A 197 -15.69 -7.03 -17.76
N LYS A 198 -16.10 -6.09 -16.89
CA LYS A 198 -16.29 -4.67 -17.26
C LYS A 198 -15.01 -3.83 -17.17
N LEU A 199 -13.91 -4.43 -16.72
CA LEU A 199 -12.69 -3.75 -16.30
C LEU A 199 -11.52 -4.18 -17.19
N ARG A 200 -10.95 -3.22 -17.91
CA ARG A 200 -9.73 -3.37 -18.70
C ARG A 200 -8.55 -2.76 -17.95
N ILE A 201 -7.39 -3.40 -17.99
CA ILE A 201 -6.17 -2.91 -17.35
C ILE A 201 -5.14 -2.57 -18.42
N LEU A 202 -4.79 -1.29 -18.50
CA LEU A 202 -3.69 -0.79 -19.31
C LEU A 202 -2.43 -0.69 -18.44
N GLN A 203 -1.31 -1.19 -18.97
CA GLN A 203 -0.06 -1.27 -18.22
C GLN A 203 0.55 0.14 -18.05
N ALA A 204 0.69 0.56 -16.80
CA ALA A 204 1.43 1.74 -16.37
C ALA A 204 2.44 1.30 -15.30
N ALA A 205 3.62 0.89 -15.74
CA ALA A 205 4.66 0.36 -14.87
C ALA A 205 5.44 1.50 -14.20
N TYR A 206 5.05 1.87 -12.97
CA TYR A 206 5.79 2.88 -12.19
C TYR A 206 7.10 2.31 -11.63
N PRO A 207 8.28 2.84 -12.02
CA PRO A 207 9.56 2.25 -11.66
C PRO A 207 10.04 2.75 -10.29
N ARG A 208 9.73 1.98 -9.22
CA ARG A 208 10.11 2.33 -7.84
C ARG A 208 11.61 2.56 -7.62
N HIS A 209 12.46 1.90 -8.40
CA HIS A 209 13.92 2.07 -8.41
C HIS A 209 14.46 2.61 -9.76
N GLY A 210 13.60 3.27 -10.54
CA GLY A 210 13.97 3.91 -11.80
C GLY A 210 14.77 5.20 -11.60
N THR A 211 15.34 5.70 -12.70
CA THR A 211 15.86 7.06 -12.76
C THR A 211 14.74 8.08 -12.52
N LEU A 212 15.13 9.34 -12.37
CA LEU A 212 14.20 10.46 -12.27
C LEU A 212 13.25 10.56 -13.48
N LEU A 213 13.74 10.30 -14.70
CA LEU A 213 12.92 10.38 -15.91
C LEU A 213 12.03 9.16 -16.14
N ASP A 214 12.49 7.96 -15.78
CA ASP A 214 11.70 6.72 -15.95
C ASP A 214 10.30 6.86 -15.28
N ARG A 215 10.21 7.65 -14.20
CA ARG A 215 8.98 7.94 -13.45
C ARG A 215 8.03 8.89 -14.20
N PHE A 216 8.57 9.86 -14.94
CA PHE A 216 7.80 10.81 -15.73
C PHE A 216 7.44 10.27 -17.12
N ASP A 217 8.24 9.37 -17.68
CA ASP A 217 7.88 8.63 -18.90
C ASP A 217 6.61 7.79 -18.69
N CYS A 218 6.42 7.22 -17.50
CA CYS A 218 5.18 6.54 -17.12
C CYS A 218 3.96 7.48 -17.16
N TRP A 219 4.09 8.71 -16.66
CA TRP A 219 3.04 9.74 -16.74
C TRP A 219 2.72 10.12 -18.19
N LYS A 220 3.73 10.43 -19.02
CA LYS A 220 3.54 10.75 -20.45
C LYS A 220 2.81 9.62 -21.19
N ALA A 221 3.17 8.37 -20.91
CA ALA A 221 2.52 7.21 -21.51
C ALA A 221 1.02 7.13 -21.17
N ILE A 222 0.62 7.50 -19.94
CA ILE A 222 -0.80 7.55 -19.56
C ILE A 222 -1.54 8.66 -20.33
N VAL A 223 -0.97 9.87 -20.41
CA VAL A 223 -1.56 10.98 -21.19
C VAL A 223 -1.78 10.57 -22.65
N ASN A 224 -0.76 9.99 -23.28
CA ASN A 224 -0.82 9.52 -24.66
C ASN A 224 -1.85 8.38 -24.83
N ASN A 225 -1.90 7.41 -23.91
CA ASN A 225 -2.87 6.33 -23.94
C ASN A 225 -4.32 6.85 -23.81
N ILE A 226 -4.60 7.79 -22.92
CA ILE A 226 -5.93 8.40 -22.80
C ILE A 226 -6.33 9.09 -24.11
N ALA A 227 -5.44 9.88 -24.70
CA ALA A 227 -5.68 10.55 -25.97
C ALA A 227 -5.95 9.55 -27.12
N GLU A 228 -5.18 8.47 -27.20
CA GLU A 228 -5.39 7.40 -28.18
C GLU A 228 -6.71 6.65 -27.99
N GLU A 229 -7.05 6.26 -26.75
CA GLU A 229 -8.26 5.50 -26.43
C GLU A 229 -9.54 6.29 -26.72
N ASN A 230 -9.53 7.60 -26.46
CA ASN A 230 -10.64 8.48 -26.79
C ASN A 230 -10.74 8.71 -28.31
N LYS A 231 -9.61 8.92 -29.00
CA LYS A 231 -9.55 9.04 -30.46
C LYS A 231 -10.04 7.77 -31.18
N LYS A 232 -9.69 6.58 -30.68
CA LYS A 232 -10.14 5.29 -31.23
C LYS A 232 -11.64 5.07 -31.01
N ALA A 233 -12.17 5.50 -29.87
CA ALA A 233 -13.59 5.38 -29.55
C ALA A 233 -14.48 6.42 -30.26
N GLY A 234 -13.90 7.53 -30.75
CA GLY A 234 -14.67 8.65 -31.29
C GLY A 234 -15.51 9.37 -30.23
N ASN A 235 -15.18 9.19 -28.95
CA ASN A 235 -15.93 9.72 -27.82
C ASN A 235 -15.03 10.50 -26.85
N GLU A 236 -15.57 11.60 -26.34
CA GLU A 236 -14.95 12.46 -25.33
C GLU A 236 -15.65 12.42 -23.97
N ASP A 237 -16.83 11.78 -23.85
CA ASP A 237 -17.57 11.65 -22.59
C ASP A 237 -16.90 10.62 -21.67
N PHE A 238 -15.89 11.08 -20.93
CA PHE A 238 -15.17 10.32 -19.92
C PHE A 238 -14.86 11.17 -18.67
N ILE A 239 -14.60 10.48 -17.56
CA ILE A 239 -13.98 11.04 -16.35
C ILE A 239 -12.70 10.26 -16.01
N LEU A 240 -11.76 10.90 -15.31
CA LEU A 240 -10.59 10.26 -14.73
C LEU A 240 -10.64 10.36 -13.20
N ILE A 241 -10.58 9.20 -12.54
CA ILE A 241 -10.45 9.09 -11.10
C ILE A 241 -8.98 8.87 -10.74
N ASP A 242 -8.47 9.74 -9.86
CA ASP A 242 -7.14 9.64 -9.30
C ASP A 242 -7.25 9.30 -7.81
N PRO A 243 -6.96 8.05 -7.38
CA PRO A 243 -7.05 7.60 -6.00
C PRO A 243 -5.83 8.04 -5.16
N ASP A 244 -5.31 9.25 -5.41
CA ASP A 244 -4.02 9.75 -4.89
C ASP A 244 -2.77 9.04 -5.45
N SER A 245 -2.70 8.86 -6.77
CA SER A 245 -1.73 7.98 -7.42
C SER A 245 -0.30 8.53 -7.47
N ARG A 246 0.69 7.68 -7.25
CA ARG A 246 2.10 7.96 -7.61
C ARG A 246 2.30 8.16 -9.13
N LEU A 247 1.35 7.73 -9.99
CA LEU A 247 1.39 7.90 -11.45
C LEU A 247 1.18 9.36 -11.87
N SER A 248 0.36 10.12 -11.13
CA SER A 248 0.19 11.57 -11.28
C SER A 248 1.09 12.38 -10.35
N GLN A 249 1.99 11.71 -9.61
CA GLN A 249 2.75 12.29 -8.49
C GLN A 249 1.82 12.96 -7.48
N LEU A 250 0.89 12.18 -6.92
CA LEU A 250 -0.13 12.64 -5.96
C LEU A 250 -0.89 13.86 -6.50
N GLY A 251 -1.39 13.77 -7.74
CA GLY A 251 -2.17 14.84 -8.39
C GLY A 251 -1.39 16.09 -8.82
N VAL A 252 -0.07 16.18 -8.60
CA VAL A 252 0.77 17.31 -9.08
C VAL A 252 0.75 17.40 -10.61
N LEU A 253 0.91 16.28 -11.31
CA LEU A 253 0.95 16.22 -12.77
C LEU A 253 -0.47 16.11 -13.37
N PRO A 254 -0.84 16.96 -14.35
CA PRO A 254 -2.12 16.87 -15.03
C PRO A 254 -2.16 15.66 -15.97
N LEU A 255 -3.31 15.02 -16.10
CA LEU A 255 -3.52 13.88 -17.01
C LEU A 255 -4.60 14.16 -18.06
N VAL A 256 -5.61 14.92 -17.65
CA VAL A 256 -6.77 15.38 -18.42
C VAL A 256 -7.12 16.79 -17.94
N SER A 257 -8.06 17.46 -18.58
CA SER A 257 -8.54 18.76 -18.11
C SER A 257 -9.20 18.66 -16.73
N ASP A 258 -9.02 19.68 -15.88
CA ASP A 258 -9.44 19.64 -14.46
C ASP A 258 -10.97 19.44 -14.30
N ASP A 259 -11.78 19.78 -15.30
CA ASP A 259 -13.22 19.50 -15.31
C ASP A 259 -13.55 18.00 -15.45
N ARG A 260 -12.67 17.18 -16.05
CA ARG A 260 -12.84 15.72 -16.18
C ARG A 260 -12.09 14.93 -15.11
N TYR A 261 -11.35 15.62 -14.25
CA TYR A 261 -10.49 15.05 -13.23
C TYR A 261 -11.19 15.02 -11.87
N LEU A 262 -11.11 13.89 -11.17
CA LEU A 262 -11.66 13.67 -9.83
C LEU A 262 -10.58 13.05 -8.95
N TYR A 263 -10.03 13.87 -8.06
CA TYR A 263 -8.96 13.49 -7.14
C TYR A 263 -9.52 13.07 -5.77
N PHE A 264 -9.09 11.90 -5.31
CA PHE A 264 -9.24 11.41 -3.94
C PHE A 264 -8.08 11.91 -3.10
N ASN A 265 -8.34 12.70 -2.06
CA ASN A 265 -7.32 13.06 -1.10
C ASN A 265 -7.20 11.94 -0.04
N SER A 266 -6.12 11.17 -0.06
CA SER A 266 -5.88 10.10 0.93
C SER A 266 -5.33 10.60 2.27
N HIS A 267 -5.14 11.92 2.38
CA HIS A 267 -4.59 12.61 3.54
C HIS A 267 -5.55 13.64 4.15
N PRO A 268 -6.85 13.31 4.41
CA PRO A 268 -7.74 14.20 5.13
C PRO A 268 -7.22 14.46 6.54
N THR A 269 -7.58 15.58 7.14
CA THR A 269 -7.25 15.89 8.53
C THR A 269 -8.00 14.97 9.49
N GLU A 270 -7.47 14.75 10.69
CA GLU A 270 -8.18 13.99 11.75
C GLU A 270 -9.53 14.64 12.11
N ARG A 271 -9.66 15.95 11.93
CA ARG A 271 -10.92 16.68 12.13
C ARG A 271 -11.99 16.30 11.09
N GLU A 272 -11.60 15.92 9.89
CA GLU A 272 -12.51 15.59 8.78
C GLU A 272 -12.94 14.12 8.81
N MET A 273 -12.02 13.19 9.09
CA MET A 273 -12.27 11.75 8.98
C MET A 273 -12.01 10.93 10.25
N GLY A 274 -11.62 11.56 11.37
CA GLY A 274 -11.50 10.90 12.66
C GLY A 274 -10.60 9.66 12.67
N GLU A 275 -11.16 8.53 13.08
CA GLU A 275 -10.45 7.25 13.24
C GLU A 275 -10.55 6.32 12.03
N SER A 276 -11.08 6.80 10.89
CA SER A 276 -11.41 5.97 9.72
C SER A 276 -10.19 5.38 8.98
N CYS A 277 -10.36 4.16 8.49
CA CYS A 277 -9.40 3.50 7.59
C CYS A 277 -9.52 4.00 6.14
N MET A 278 -8.54 3.67 5.29
CA MET A 278 -8.52 4.05 3.87
C MET A 278 -9.79 3.62 3.10
N ALA A 279 -10.37 2.46 3.43
CA ALA A 279 -11.60 1.99 2.79
C ALA A 279 -12.82 2.83 3.18
N GLU A 280 -12.94 3.23 4.44
CA GLU A 280 -14.01 4.13 4.91
C GLU A 280 -13.86 5.52 4.30
N ILE A 281 -12.64 6.06 4.24
CA ILE A 281 -12.35 7.36 3.58
C ILE A 281 -12.72 7.30 2.09
N ALA A 282 -12.45 6.18 1.39
CA ALA A 282 -12.86 5.98 0.00
C ALA A 282 -14.39 6.00 -0.18
N ASN A 283 -15.14 5.37 0.73
CA ASN A 283 -16.61 5.44 0.74
C ASN A 283 -17.11 6.88 0.99
N PHE A 284 -16.58 7.57 2.01
CA PHE A 284 -16.98 8.94 2.32
C PHE A 284 -16.68 9.92 1.19
N TRP A 285 -15.54 9.77 0.52
CA TRP A 285 -15.20 10.55 -0.67
C TRP A 285 -16.17 10.26 -1.82
N ALA A 286 -16.43 8.99 -2.15
CA ALA A 286 -17.33 8.64 -3.25
C ALA A 286 -18.76 9.18 -3.02
N ASN A 287 -19.28 9.04 -1.80
CA ASN A 287 -20.57 9.59 -1.41
C ASN A 287 -20.58 11.13 -1.48
N SER A 288 -19.50 11.80 -1.08
CA SER A 288 -19.37 13.28 -1.17
C SER A 288 -19.28 13.77 -2.63
N VAL A 289 -18.62 13.03 -3.51
CA VAL A 289 -18.48 13.35 -4.93
C VAL A 289 -19.80 13.16 -5.67
N PHE A 290 -20.44 12.00 -5.53
CA PHE A 290 -21.55 11.58 -6.39
C PHE A 290 -22.95 11.70 -5.74
N GLY A 291 -23.05 12.16 -4.49
CA GLY A 291 -24.31 12.21 -3.75
C GLY A 291 -24.88 10.84 -3.38
N ASP A 292 -24.05 9.79 -3.47
CA ASP A 292 -24.41 8.41 -3.15
C ASP A 292 -24.50 8.18 -1.63
N SER A 293 -25.21 7.14 -1.22
CA SER A 293 -25.33 6.69 0.17
C SER A 293 -24.97 5.21 0.37
N HIS A 294 -24.43 4.54 -0.65
CA HIS A 294 -23.92 3.18 -0.50
C HIS A 294 -22.69 3.14 0.44
N PHE A 295 -22.39 1.93 0.91
CA PHE A 295 -21.16 1.65 1.62
C PHE A 295 -20.66 0.25 1.23
N PHE A 296 -19.48 0.19 0.62
CA PHE A 296 -18.85 -1.02 0.13
C PHE A 296 -17.61 -1.39 0.94
N THR A 297 -17.52 -2.66 1.32
CA THR A 297 -16.24 -3.25 1.75
C THR A 297 -15.30 -3.40 0.55
N PRO A 298 -13.97 -3.33 0.76
CA PRO A 298 -12.99 -3.76 -0.23
C PRO A 298 -13.33 -5.12 -0.86
N ARG A 299 -12.96 -5.32 -2.13
CA ARG A 299 -13.30 -6.52 -2.89
C ARG A 299 -12.23 -6.88 -3.92
N LEU A 300 -12.07 -8.17 -4.17
CA LEU A 300 -11.28 -8.71 -5.29
C LEU A 300 -12.19 -9.27 -6.39
N TRP A 301 -11.65 -9.30 -7.60
CA TRP A 301 -12.24 -10.00 -8.75
C TRP A 301 -11.16 -10.91 -9.34
N LEU A 302 -10.87 -12.01 -8.63
CA LEU A 302 -9.93 -13.03 -9.10
C LEU A 302 -10.53 -13.80 -10.30
N ASP A 303 -9.66 -14.26 -11.20
CA ASP A 303 -10.07 -15.21 -12.25
C ASP A 303 -10.47 -16.57 -11.65
N LYS A 304 -11.45 -17.24 -12.27
CA LYS A 304 -11.99 -18.53 -11.78
C LYS A 304 -10.93 -19.64 -11.72
N LYS A 305 -9.96 -19.67 -12.62
CA LYS A 305 -8.86 -20.64 -12.62
C LYS A 305 -7.90 -20.40 -11.46
N ILE A 306 -7.65 -19.13 -11.13
CA ILE A 306 -6.82 -18.77 -9.97
C ILE A 306 -7.56 -19.15 -8.68
N GLN A 307 -8.87 -18.89 -8.59
CA GLN A 307 -9.70 -19.31 -7.46
C GLN A 307 -9.74 -20.84 -7.26
N SER A 308 -9.79 -21.63 -8.34
CA SER A 308 -9.83 -23.10 -8.21
C SER A 308 -8.54 -23.65 -7.63
N GLN A 309 -7.37 -23.13 -8.04
CA GLN A 309 -6.06 -23.54 -7.51
C GLN A 309 -5.99 -23.43 -5.98
N GLY A 310 -6.46 -22.34 -5.39
CA GLY A 310 -6.48 -22.17 -3.92
C GLY A 310 -7.38 -23.20 -3.23
N LYS A 311 -8.57 -23.46 -3.80
CA LYS A 311 -9.54 -24.42 -3.28
C LYS A 311 -9.05 -25.86 -3.37
N GLU A 312 -8.50 -26.26 -4.52
CA GLU A 312 -7.91 -27.58 -4.75
C GLU A 312 -6.82 -27.90 -3.72
N ILE A 313 -5.97 -26.92 -3.39
CA ILE A 313 -4.93 -27.04 -2.35
C ILE A 313 -5.57 -27.17 -0.96
N ALA A 314 -6.52 -26.30 -0.59
CA ALA A 314 -7.17 -26.37 0.72
C ALA A 314 -7.95 -27.69 0.92
N GLU A 315 -8.67 -28.15 -0.11
CA GLU A 315 -9.39 -29.43 -0.12
C GLU A 315 -8.43 -30.62 0.04
N LEU A 316 -7.24 -30.55 -0.58
CA LEU A 316 -6.21 -31.59 -0.44
C LEU A 316 -5.76 -31.76 1.02
N PHE A 317 -5.46 -30.67 1.74
CA PHE A 317 -5.11 -30.73 3.16
C PHE A 317 -6.30 -31.13 4.05
N ARG A 318 -7.51 -30.61 3.78
CA ARG A 318 -8.75 -31.04 4.48
C ARG A 318 -9.00 -32.55 4.29
N SER A 319 -8.71 -33.12 3.13
CA SER A 319 -8.84 -34.57 2.87
C SER A 319 -7.92 -35.45 3.72
N LYS A 320 -6.84 -34.89 4.27
CA LYS A 320 -5.93 -35.58 5.21
C LYS A 320 -6.30 -35.35 6.68
N GLY A 321 -7.32 -34.55 6.96
CA GLY A 321 -7.80 -34.26 8.32
C GLY A 321 -7.38 -32.91 8.88
N ALA A 322 -6.84 -32.00 8.06
CA ALA A 322 -6.66 -30.61 8.48
C ALA A 322 -8.03 -29.98 8.76
N SER A 323 -8.24 -29.47 9.98
CA SER A 323 -9.48 -28.83 10.41
C SER A 323 -9.40 -27.30 10.41
N TRP A 324 -8.18 -26.75 10.35
CA TRP A 324 -7.93 -25.31 10.31
C TRP A 324 -6.74 -25.02 9.40
N ILE A 325 -6.92 -24.14 8.42
CA ILE A 325 -5.88 -23.70 7.50
C ILE A 325 -5.62 -22.21 7.74
N VAL A 326 -4.37 -21.86 8.09
CA VAL A 326 -3.94 -20.47 8.28
C VAL A 326 -3.00 -20.09 7.15
N THR A 327 -3.33 -19.05 6.38
CA THR A 327 -2.34 -18.45 5.47
C THR A 327 -1.51 -17.42 6.23
N VAL A 328 -0.18 -17.53 6.11
CA VAL A 328 0.78 -16.65 6.77
C VAL A 328 1.69 -15.99 5.75
N ASN A 329 1.73 -14.65 5.75
CA ASN A 329 2.65 -13.86 4.91
C ASN A 329 3.49 -12.94 5.81
N LEU A 330 4.80 -13.18 5.82
CA LEU A 330 5.78 -12.44 6.62
C LEU A 330 6.65 -11.51 5.75
N GLY A 331 6.34 -11.38 4.45
CA GLY A 331 7.00 -10.44 3.56
C GLY A 331 6.61 -8.99 3.88
N VAL A 332 7.61 -8.12 3.97
CA VAL A 332 7.45 -6.68 4.28
C VAL A 332 7.64 -5.77 3.06
N GLY A 333 7.81 -6.36 1.86
CA GLY A 333 7.90 -5.62 0.60
C GLY A 333 9.12 -4.68 0.52
N GLY A 334 10.21 -5.06 1.18
CA GLY A 334 11.46 -4.31 1.29
C GLY A 334 11.53 -3.31 2.45
N ASN A 335 10.44 -3.03 3.17
CA ASN A 335 10.49 -2.12 4.33
C ASN A 335 10.75 -2.90 5.63
N GLN A 336 12.03 -3.19 5.90
CA GLN A 336 12.47 -3.93 7.09
C GLN A 336 12.05 -3.31 8.43
N ARG A 337 11.66 -2.02 8.47
CA ARG A 337 11.06 -1.42 9.70
C ARG A 337 9.73 -2.07 10.09
N LYS A 338 8.98 -2.62 9.14
CA LYS A 338 7.70 -3.32 9.39
C LYS A 338 7.88 -4.74 9.93
N ARG A 339 9.11 -5.27 9.95
CA ARG A 339 9.43 -6.61 10.42
C ARG A 339 9.73 -6.55 11.92
N VAL A 340 9.28 -7.54 12.70
CA VAL A 340 9.61 -7.63 14.12
C VAL A 340 11.03 -8.19 14.30
N ASN A 341 11.22 -9.47 14.02
CA ASN A 341 12.50 -10.16 13.86
C ASN A 341 12.26 -11.63 13.48
N LEU A 342 13.34 -12.35 13.15
CA LEU A 342 13.30 -13.78 12.82
C LEU A 342 12.84 -14.67 13.99
N GLU A 343 13.14 -14.30 15.24
CA GLU A 343 12.74 -15.08 16.42
C GLU A 343 11.22 -15.10 16.59
N PHE A 344 10.57 -13.96 16.42
CA PHE A 344 9.12 -13.81 16.39
C PHE A 344 8.47 -14.68 15.32
N GLU A 345 9.03 -14.67 14.12
CA GLU A 345 8.50 -15.43 12.99
C GLU A 345 8.56 -16.94 13.25
N ILE A 346 9.69 -17.44 13.77
CA ILE A 346 9.84 -18.85 14.16
C ILE A 346 8.87 -19.21 15.31
N ARG A 347 8.83 -18.40 16.38
CA ARG A 347 7.96 -18.67 17.55
C ARG A 347 6.48 -18.63 17.19
N LEU A 348 6.06 -17.71 16.32
CA LEU A 348 4.69 -17.65 15.79
C LEU A 348 4.34 -18.93 15.04
N ILE A 349 5.12 -19.33 14.02
CA ILE A 349 4.82 -20.52 13.22
C ILE A 349 4.82 -21.78 14.09
N HIS A 350 5.82 -21.94 14.97
CA HIS A 350 5.86 -23.03 15.94
C HIS A 350 4.60 -23.05 16.83
N LYS A 351 4.11 -21.88 17.29
CA LYS A 351 2.89 -21.81 18.11
C LYS A 351 1.61 -22.13 17.33
N LEU A 352 1.50 -21.71 16.07
CA LEU A 352 0.41 -22.12 15.18
C LEU A 352 0.43 -23.66 14.97
N CYS A 353 1.62 -24.25 14.84
CA CYS A 353 1.84 -25.69 14.78
C CYS A 353 1.79 -26.41 16.15
N GLN A 354 1.28 -25.78 17.22
CA GLN A 354 0.84 -26.50 18.42
C GLN A 354 -0.66 -26.78 18.43
N GLU A 355 -1.44 -26.09 17.57
CA GLU A 355 -2.88 -26.27 17.48
C GLU A 355 -3.21 -27.58 16.72
N PRO A 356 -4.04 -28.48 17.28
CA PRO A 356 -4.38 -29.75 16.63
C PRO A 356 -4.96 -29.56 15.22
N ASN A 357 -4.55 -30.42 14.29
CA ASN A 357 -5.05 -30.45 12.91
C ASN A 357 -4.97 -29.08 12.18
N THR A 358 -4.02 -28.23 12.58
CA THR A 358 -3.76 -26.93 11.94
C THR A 358 -2.65 -27.06 10.90
N VAL A 359 -2.92 -26.57 9.69
CA VAL A 359 -1.95 -26.43 8.60
C VAL A 359 -1.65 -24.96 8.37
N VAL A 360 -0.37 -24.61 8.29
CA VAL A 360 0.11 -23.26 8.00
C VAL A 360 0.59 -23.18 6.55
N LEU A 361 -0.05 -22.36 5.74
CA LEU A 361 0.39 -22.02 4.38
C LEU A 361 1.30 -20.79 4.47
N LEU A 362 2.61 -21.01 4.55
CA LEU A 362 3.61 -19.96 4.73
C LEU A 362 4.13 -19.47 3.37
N ASP A 363 3.95 -18.18 3.08
CA ASP A 363 4.51 -17.54 1.90
C ASP A 363 6.05 -17.61 1.89
N LYS A 364 6.64 -18.03 0.77
CA LYS A 364 8.10 -17.98 0.52
C LYS A 364 8.63 -16.58 0.21
N GLY A 365 7.74 -15.62 -0.04
CA GLY A 365 8.08 -14.23 -0.31
C GLY A 365 8.66 -14.00 -1.71
N PHE A 366 8.85 -12.71 -2.05
CA PHE A 366 9.28 -12.27 -3.36
C PHE A 366 10.69 -11.68 -3.35
N GLY A 367 11.53 -12.14 -4.28
CA GLY A 367 12.93 -11.71 -4.40
C GLY A 367 13.90 -12.45 -3.47
N PRO A 368 15.20 -12.11 -3.52
CA PRO A 368 16.24 -12.86 -2.81
C PRO A 368 16.24 -12.65 -1.30
N GLU A 369 15.80 -11.48 -0.82
CA GLU A 369 15.78 -11.15 0.62
C GLU A 369 14.70 -11.94 1.36
N GLU A 370 13.43 -11.80 0.96
CA GLU A 370 12.32 -12.53 1.60
C GLU A 370 12.49 -14.05 1.46
N ARG A 371 13.06 -14.54 0.35
CA ARG A 371 13.43 -15.98 0.22
C ARG A 371 14.49 -16.40 1.23
N LYS A 372 15.52 -15.59 1.47
CA LYS A 372 16.56 -15.88 2.48
C LYS A 372 15.96 -15.89 3.90
N GLU A 373 15.00 -15.01 4.17
CA GLU A 373 14.25 -14.98 5.43
C GLU A 373 13.40 -16.25 5.60
N PHE A 374 12.69 -16.67 4.55
CA PHE A 374 11.95 -17.93 4.53
C PHE A 374 12.86 -19.15 4.77
N GLU A 375 14.00 -19.28 4.08
CA GLU A 375 14.87 -20.46 4.26
C GLU A 375 15.48 -20.49 5.69
N ALA A 376 15.67 -19.34 6.34
CA ALA A 376 16.07 -19.28 7.75
C ALA A 376 14.96 -19.77 8.70
N ILE A 377 13.70 -19.42 8.43
CA ILE A 377 12.54 -19.98 9.15
C ILE A 377 12.45 -21.49 8.92
N ALA A 378 12.54 -21.94 7.66
CA ALA A 378 12.44 -23.36 7.30
C ALA A 378 13.50 -24.22 8.00
N ALA A 379 14.76 -23.77 8.03
CA ALA A 379 15.85 -24.46 8.73
C ALA A 379 15.59 -24.55 10.25
N ALA A 380 15.03 -23.50 10.85
CA ALA A 380 14.68 -23.51 12.27
C ALA A 380 13.55 -24.50 12.58
N LEU A 381 12.48 -24.50 11.79
CA LEU A 381 11.34 -25.44 11.92
C LEU A 381 11.78 -26.90 11.76
N GLN A 382 12.66 -27.19 10.79
CA GLN A 382 13.26 -28.51 10.61
C GLN A 382 14.09 -28.95 11.83
N SER A 383 14.88 -28.05 12.42
CA SER A 383 15.65 -28.38 13.63
C SER A 383 14.77 -28.64 14.86
N GLN A 384 13.55 -28.09 14.87
CA GLN A 384 12.49 -28.34 15.88
C GLN A 384 11.59 -29.54 15.53
N GLN A 385 11.91 -30.31 14.48
CA GLN A 385 11.16 -31.48 14.02
C GLN A 385 9.70 -31.19 13.61
N ILE A 386 9.37 -29.95 13.25
CA ILE A 386 8.06 -29.60 12.70
C ILE A 386 7.92 -30.19 11.30
N GLN A 387 6.79 -30.88 11.04
CA GLN A 387 6.47 -31.39 9.72
C GLN A 387 6.33 -30.23 8.72
N MET A 388 7.17 -30.22 7.70
CA MET A 388 7.22 -29.15 6.70
C MET A 388 7.46 -29.70 5.30
N ALA A 389 6.68 -29.21 4.34
CA ALA A 389 6.92 -29.41 2.91
C ALA A 389 7.08 -28.05 2.20
N GLN A 390 7.65 -28.06 0.99
CA GLN A 390 7.71 -26.90 0.12
C GLN A 390 6.98 -27.17 -1.21
N PHE A 391 6.37 -26.13 -1.75
CA PHE A 391 5.49 -26.23 -2.92
C PHE A 391 5.52 -24.94 -3.75
N LYS A 392 5.27 -25.07 -5.05
CA LYS A 392 5.09 -23.95 -5.97
C LYS A 392 3.75 -24.10 -6.69
N VAL A 393 2.93 -23.06 -6.67
CA VAL A 393 1.56 -23.14 -7.22
C VAL A 393 1.61 -23.33 -8.74
N GLY A 394 1.17 -24.51 -9.19
CA GLY A 394 1.27 -24.97 -10.58
C GLY A 394 1.94 -26.34 -10.70
N ASP A 395 2.75 -26.72 -9.72
CA ASP A 395 3.33 -28.06 -9.60
C ASP A 395 2.35 -29.01 -8.87
N SER A 396 2.73 -30.27 -8.69
CA SER A 396 1.99 -31.21 -7.82
C SER A 396 2.47 -31.10 -6.38
N VAL A 397 1.55 -31.08 -5.41
CA VAL A 397 1.89 -31.10 -3.98
C VAL A 397 2.46 -32.49 -3.63
N ALA A 398 3.76 -32.56 -3.33
CA ALA A 398 4.47 -33.82 -3.09
C ALA A 398 4.09 -34.50 -1.76
N GLU A 399 3.83 -33.70 -0.72
CA GLU A 399 3.50 -34.19 0.62
C GLU A 399 2.28 -33.46 1.19
N VAL A 400 1.37 -34.22 1.80
CA VAL A 400 0.11 -33.71 2.37
C VAL A 400 -0.11 -34.34 3.74
N PHE A 401 -0.46 -33.51 4.71
CA PHE A 401 -0.57 -33.87 6.13
C PHE A 401 -1.80 -33.21 6.77
N SER A 402 -2.26 -33.71 7.92
CA SER A 402 -3.31 -33.05 8.71
C SER A 402 -2.81 -31.83 9.47
N HIS A 403 -1.49 -31.70 9.63
CA HIS A 403 -0.87 -30.75 10.54
C HIS A 403 0.59 -30.48 10.16
N GLY A 404 1.04 -29.22 10.20
CA GLY A 404 2.39 -28.82 9.81
C GLY A 404 2.42 -27.54 8.96
N VAL A 405 3.54 -27.32 8.26
CA VAL A 405 3.79 -26.11 7.45
C VAL A 405 3.99 -26.45 5.97
N LEU A 406 3.25 -25.80 5.09
CA LEU A 406 3.53 -25.78 3.65
C LEU A 406 4.17 -24.44 3.28
N GLY A 407 5.44 -24.45 2.88
CA GLY A 407 6.09 -23.27 2.30
C GLY A 407 5.70 -23.10 0.83
N VAL A 408 5.06 -21.99 0.46
CA VAL A 408 4.46 -21.77 -0.85
C VAL A 408 5.16 -20.68 -1.67
N GLU A 409 5.70 -21.04 -2.84
CA GLU A 409 6.09 -20.08 -3.89
C GLU A 409 4.90 -19.81 -4.82
N CYS A 410 4.44 -18.56 -4.92
CA CYS A 410 3.25 -18.21 -5.71
C CYS A 410 3.26 -16.74 -6.20
N SER A 411 2.33 -16.43 -7.10
CA SER A 411 2.01 -15.06 -7.54
C SER A 411 1.02 -14.37 -6.58
N ILE A 412 0.74 -13.07 -6.74
CA ILE A 412 -0.16 -12.36 -5.81
C ILE A 412 -1.62 -12.80 -5.94
N GLY A 413 -2.09 -13.14 -7.15
CA GLY A 413 -3.42 -13.72 -7.35
C GLY A 413 -3.53 -15.12 -6.77
N GLN A 414 -2.47 -15.92 -6.88
CA GLN A 414 -2.42 -17.26 -6.28
C GLN A 414 -2.41 -17.18 -4.74
N MET A 415 -1.64 -16.26 -4.14
CA MET A 415 -1.71 -15.96 -2.71
C MET A 415 -3.14 -15.53 -2.30
N ALA A 416 -3.78 -14.66 -3.08
CA ALA A 416 -5.18 -14.28 -2.83
C ALA A 416 -6.15 -15.48 -2.90
N ALA A 417 -5.95 -16.45 -3.79
CA ALA A 417 -6.77 -17.66 -3.83
C ALA A 417 -6.50 -18.62 -2.66
N LEU A 418 -5.26 -18.70 -2.17
CA LEU A 418 -4.92 -19.47 -0.98
C LEU A 418 -5.52 -18.84 0.28
N ILE A 419 -5.53 -17.50 0.35
CA ILE A 419 -6.22 -16.75 1.40
C ILE A 419 -7.74 -17.02 1.35
N ASP A 420 -8.38 -16.94 0.17
CA ASP A 420 -9.81 -17.25 -0.06
C ASP A 420 -10.25 -18.62 0.48
N ALA A 421 -9.33 -19.59 0.46
CA ALA A 421 -9.57 -20.99 0.81
C ALA A 421 -9.14 -21.37 2.24
N SER A 422 -8.54 -20.42 2.98
CA SER A 422 -8.11 -20.56 4.36
C SER A 422 -9.19 -20.14 5.36
N ASP A 423 -9.08 -20.62 6.60
CA ASP A 423 -9.98 -20.26 7.70
C ASP A 423 -9.52 -18.97 8.43
N GLU A 424 -8.25 -18.59 8.30
CA GLU A 424 -7.65 -17.38 8.88
C GLU A 424 -6.43 -16.89 8.09
N TYR A 425 -6.14 -15.58 8.16
CA TYR A 425 -4.91 -14.96 7.68
C TYR A 425 -4.16 -14.23 8.81
N ILE A 426 -2.83 -14.39 8.85
CA ILE A 426 -1.94 -13.69 9.78
C ILE A 426 -0.73 -13.13 9.01
N GLY A 427 -0.33 -11.89 9.27
CA GLY A 427 0.87 -11.32 8.62
C GLY A 427 1.20 -9.91 9.09
N TYR A 428 2.23 -9.31 8.50
CA TYR A 428 2.58 -7.91 8.75
C TYR A 428 1.66 -6.93 8.02
N ASP A 429 1.84 -5.63 8.26
CA ASP A 429 1.26 -4.53 7.46
C ASP A 429 1.78 -4.55 6.00
N SER A 430 1.20 -5.45 5.22
CA SER A 430 1.51 -5.75 3.82
C SER A 430 0.24 -5.70 2.94
N ALA A 431 0.39 -5.94 1.63
CA ALA A 431 -0.76 -6.04 0.74
C ALA A 431 -1.73 -7.18 1.11
N CYS A 432 -1.25 -8.23 1.75
CA CYS A 432 -2.02 -9.45 2.00
C CYS A 432 -3.08 -9.29 3.09
N GLN A 433 -2.90 -8.40 4.08
CA GLN A 433 -3.96 -8.08 5.05
C GLN A 433 -5.21 -7.48 4.37
N HIS A 434 -5.03 -6.60 3.38
CA HIS A 434 -6.15 -6.01 2.64
C HIS A 434 -6.83 -7.03 1.72
N ILE A 435 -6.07 -7.93 1.11
CA ILE A 435 -6.57 -9.06 0.32
C ILE A 435 -7.47 -9.97 1.18
N ALA A 436 -6.98 -10.38 2.34
CA ALA A 436 -7.72 -11.23 3.28
C ALA A 436 -9.03 -10.57 3.74
N ALA A 437 -8.97 -9.31 4.18
CA ALA A 437 -10.16 -8.57 4.59
C ALA A 437 -11.17 -8.38 3.45
N ALA A 438 -10.71 -8.10 2.22
CA ALA A 438 -11.55 -7.96 1.02
C ALA A 438 -12.27 -9.27 0.61
N GLN A 439 -11.71 -10.42 0.98
CA GLN A 439 -12.33 -11.74 0.80
C GLN A 439 -13.21 -12.15 2.00
N GLY A 440 -13.16 -11.39 3.10
CA GLY A 440 -13.86 -11.72 4.34
C GLY A 440 -13.16 -12.80 5.15
N ILE A 441 -11.85 -12.98 5.00
CA ILE A 441 -11.07 -13.89 5.82
C ILE A 441 -10.68 -13.20 7.14
N PRO A 442 -10.91 -13.82 8.32
CA PRO A 442 -10.46 -13.28 9.60
C PRO A 442 -8.97 -12.95 9.55
N THR A 443 -8.63 -11.70 9.88
CA THR A 443 -7.31 -11.12 9.58
C THR A 443 -6.64 -10.62 10.85
N THR A 444 -5.44 -11.11 11.15
CA THR A 444 -4.60 -10.58 12.24
C THR A 444 -3.35 -9.93 11.67
N THR A 445 -3.30 -8.59 11.71
CA THR A 445 -2.16 -7.82 11.21
C THR A 445 -1.21 -7.44 12.34
N VAL A 446 0.06 -7.76 12.19
CA VAL A 446 1.14 -7.32 13.08
C VAL A 446 1.69 -5.99 12.56
N PHE A 447 1.46 -4.92 13.32
CA PHE A 447 1.99 -3.59 13.01
C PHE A 447 3.26 -3.35 13.82
N ALA A 448 4.39 -3.26 13.13
CA ALA A 448 5.69 -2.83 13.65
C ALA A 448 6.21 -1.60 12.88
N GLY A 449 7.29 -0.98 13.38
CA GLY A 449 7.94 0.13 12.68
C GLY A 449 7.29 1.51 12.87
N THR A 450 6.16 1.60 13.58
CA THR A 450 5.48 2.86 13.90
C THR A 450 4.74 2.79 15.23
N ASN A 451 4.63 3.93 15.91
CA ASN A 451 3.76 4.13 17.08
C ASN A 451 2.61 5.11 16.80
N ASN A 452 2.44 5.62 15.58
CA ASN A 452 1.36 6.58 15.29
C ASN A 452 0.01 5.85 15.15
N PRO A 453 -0.96 6.11 16.05
CA PRO A 453 -2.28 5.49 15.97
C PRO A 453 -3.02 5.85 14.67
N THR A 454 -2.84 7.06 14.14
CA THR A 454 -3.50 7.54 12.93
C THR A 454 -2.96 6.85 11.68
N PHE A 455 -1.66 6.54 11.61
CA PHE A 455 -1.14 5.68 10.54
C PHE A 455 -1.71 4.26 10.63
N ILE A 456 -1.67 3.66 11.83
CA ILE A 456 -2.15 2.29 12.07
C ILE A 456 -3.62 2.16 11.71
N ARG A 457 -4.47 3.13 12.11
CA ARG A 457 -5.90 3.17 11.78
C ARG A 457 -6.14 3.30 10.27
N ARG A 458 -5.46 4.25 9.61
CA ARG A 458 -5.57 4.47 8.15
C ARG A 458 -5.27 3.20 7.35
N TRP A 459 -4.20 2.50 7.70
CA TRP A 459 -3.75 1.30 6.98
C TRP A 459 -4.23 -0.03 7.61
N SER A 460 -5.10 0.01 8.61
CA SER A 460 -5.78 -1.19 9.09
C SER A 460 -6.65 -1.77 7.97
N ALA A 461 -6.57 -3.08 7.76
CA ALA A 461 -7.45 -3.77 6.83
C ALA A 461 -8.92 -3.70 7.27
N TYR A 462 -9.82 -3.62 6.29
CA TYR A 462 -11.26 -3.46 6.50
C TYR A 462 -12.02 -4.44 5.60
N GLY A 463 -13.02 -5.12 6.16
CA GLY A 463 -13.72 -6.22 5.52
C GLY A 463 -14.99 -6.63 6.27
N LYS A 464 -15.69 -7.63 5.75
CA LYS A 464 -16.95 -8.12 6.35
C LYS A 464 -16.76 -8.86 7.66
N ASN A 465 -15.59 -9.48 7.84
CA ASN A 465 -15.22 -10.25 9.02
C ASN A 465 -14.12 -9.55 9.83
N ALA A 466 -13.87 -10.04 11.03
CA ALA A 466 -13.00 -9.42 12.02
C ALA A 466 -11.57 -9.21 11.50
N CYS A 467 -11.15 -7.94 11.45
CA CYS A 467 -9.77 -7.51 11.24
C CYS A 467 -9.23 -6.98 12.58
N HIS A 468 -8.11 -7.50 13.07
CA HIS A 468 -7.50 -7.08 14.34
C HIS A 468 -6.03 -6.74 14.13
N VAL A 469 -5.57 -5.72 14.87
CA VAL A 469 -4.18 -5.28 14.87
C VAL A 469 -3.51 -5.71 16.17
N VAL A 470 -2.40 -6.44 16.06
CA VAL A 470 -1.45 -6.64 17.15
C VAL A 470 -0.30 -5.67 16.92
N HIS A 471 -0.23 -4.63 17.74
CA HIS A 471 0.86 -3.64 17.69
C HIS A 471 2.10 -4.20 18.40
N ALA A 472 3.20 -4.29 17.67
CA ALA A 472 4.50 -4.76 18.19
C ALA A 472 5.30 -3.66 18.90
N GLY A 473 4.95 -2.38 18.64
CA GLY A 473 5.66 -1.22 19.16
C GLY A 473 6.96 -0.89 18.43
N LEU A 474 7.32 0.40 18.44
CA LEU A 474 8.71 0.84 18.46
C LEU A 474 9.11 0.95 19.93
N GLN A 475 10.15 0.23 20.38
CA GLN A 475 10.70 0.40 21.73
C GLN A 475 11.66 1.61 21.77
N PRO A 476 11.35 2.69 22.53
CA PRO A 476 12.19 3.88 22.56
C PRO A 476 13.45 3.74 23.44
N ASP A 477 13.54 2.66 24.24
CA ASP A 477 14.49 2.52 25.34
C ASP A 477 15.52 1.39 25.16
N GLY A 478 15.61 0.81 23.96
CA GLY A 478 16.64 -0.17 23.60
C GLY A 478 16.54 -1.52 24.32
N LYS A 479 15.38 -1.84 24.90
CA LYS A 479 15.05 -3.21 25.33
C LYS A 479 14.84 -4.12 24.11
N CYS A 480 14.71 -5.42 24.36
CA CYS A 480 14.27 -6.35 23.33
C CYS A 480 12.74 -6.30 23.22
N ILE A 481 12.22 -6.43 22.00
CA ILE A 481 10.80 -6.68 21.77
C ILE A 481 10.42 -7.98 22.50
N ASP A 482 9.39 -7.93 23.34
CA ASP A 482 8.87 -9.14 23.99
C ASP A 482 8.11 -9.96 22.94
N VAL A 483 8.83 -10.93 22.39
CA VAL A 483 8.31 -11.81 21.33
C VAL A 483 7.18 -12.69 21.84
N ASP A 484 7.27 -13.17 23.09
CA ASP A 484 6.27 -14.07 23.66
C ASP A 484 4.96 -13.33 23.93
N ASP A 485 5.01 -12.07 24.38
CA ASP A 485 3.82 -11.20 24.47
C ASP A 485 3.13 -10.99 23.10
N ILE A 486 3.88 -10.73 22.02
CA ILE A 486 3.28 -10.54 20.69
C ILE A 486 2.61 -11.85 20.22
N VAL A 487 3.30 -12.99 20.35
CA VAL A 487 2.75 -14.30 19.95
C VAL A 487 1.52 -14.66 20.79
N GLU A 488 1.55 -14.44 22.10
CA GLU A 488 0.42 -14.69 22.99
C GLU A 488 -0.77 -13.78 22.66
N ARG A 489 -0.55 -12.48 22.39
CA ARG A 489 -1.62 -11.57 21.92
C ARG A 489 -2.23 -12.02 20.60
N ILE A 490 -1.44 -12.50 19.64
CA ILE A 490 -1.96 -13.10 18.40
C ILE A 490 -2.84 -14.33 18.72
N MET A 491 -2.36 -15.24 19.57
CA MET A 491 -3.11 -16.46 19.93
C MET A 491 -4.41 -16.16 20.70
N GLN A 492 -4.41 -15.13 21.56
CA GLN A 492 -5.62 -14.68 22.26
C GLN A 492 -6.69 -14.17 21.28
N GLU A 493 -6.32 -13.44 20.23
CA GLU A 493 -7.27 -13.03 19.19
C GLU A 493 -7.84 -14.22 18.40
N ARG A 494 -7.03 -15.25 18.13
CA ARG A 494 -7.51 -16.52 17.52
C ARG A 494 -8.56 -17.21 18.42
N ILE A 495 -8.28 -17.32 19.72
CA ILE A 495 -9.19 -17.93 20.71
C ILE A 495 -10.50 -17.13 20.84
N ARG A 496 -10.43 -15.79 20.85
CA ARG A 496 -11.62 -14.91 20.90
C ARG A 496 -12.55 -15.14 19.71
N ARG A 497 -11.99 -15.34 18.51
CA ARG A 497 -12.74 -15.59 17.26
C ARG A 497 -13.35 -16.98 17.19
N ASN A 498 -12.65 -18.01 17.69
CA ASN A 498 -13.11 -19.40 17.61
C ASN A 498 -13.12 -20.12 18.99
N PRO A 499 -14.06 -19.78 19.90
CA PRO A 499 -14.15 -20.41 21.21
C PRO A 499 -14.46 -21.93 21.16
N LYS A 500 -14.92 -22.45 20.01
CA LYS A 500 -15.31 -23.86 19.84
C LYS A 500 -14.11 -24.82 19.76
N ASN A 501 -12.90 -24.32 19.48
CA ASN A 501 -11.69 -25.16 19.46
C ASN A 501 -11.07 -25.37 20.85
N THR A 502 -11.60 -24.74 21.90
CA THR A 502 -11.12 -24.96 23.26
C THR A 502 -11.61 -26.30 23.83
N SER A 503 -10.73 -27.30 23.83
CA SER A 503 -10.93 -28.53 24.60
C SER A 503 -10.93 -28.18 26.10
N ARG A 504 -12.13 -28.05 26.68
CA ARG A 504 -12.28 -27.82 28.13
C ARG A 504 -11.58 -28.95 28.90
N PRO A 505 -10.60 -28.66 29.78
CA PRO A 505 -10.17 -29.65 30.75
C PRO A 505 -11.35 -30.02 31.64
N HIS A 506 -11.51 -31.30 31.94
CA HIS A 506 -12.57 -31.78 32.83
C HIS A 506 -12.50 -31.10 34.20
N SER A 507 -13.48 -30.26 34.50
CA SER A 507 -13.88 -30.02 35.89
C SER A 507 -15.40 -30.06 36.00
N THR A 508 -15.89 -31.03 36.75
CA THR A 508 -17.27 -31.11 37.20
C THR A 508 -17.45 -30.15 38.37
N LYS A 509 -18.27 -29.10 38.19
CA LYS A 509 -19.04 -28.48 39.28
C LYS A 509 -20.21 -27.67 38.74
N SER A 510 -21.27 -27.62 39.55
CA SER A 510 -22.62 -27.26 39.17
C SER A 510 -23.06 -25.89 39.69
N ILE A 511 -23.83 -25.18 38.87
CA ILE A 511 -24.95 -24.27 39.22
C ILE A 511 -24.63 -23.02 40.07
N GLY A 512 -25.09 -21.86 39.59
CA GLY A 512 -25.06 -20.60 40.35
C GLY A 512 -25.51 -19.38 39.51
N ASP A 513 -26.83 -19.28 39.26
CA ASP A 513 -27.69 -18.14 38.90
C ASP A 513 -27.18 -16.86 38.18
N VAL A 514 -28.03 -16.39 37.26
CA VAL A 514 -27.96 -15.08 36.56
C VAL A 514 -28.64 -13.98 37.42
N PRO A 515 -28.38 -12.67 37.21
CA PRO A 515 -29.33 -11.93 36.36
C PRO A 515 -28.79 -10.71 35.55
N SER A 516 -29.33 -10.58 34.33
CA SER A 516 -29.80 -9.34 33.67
C SER A 516 -28.92 -8.08 33.51
N SER A 517 -28.56 -7.80 32.25
CA SER A 517 -28.75 -6.55 31.48
C SER A 517 -28.60 -5.15 32.12
N ARG A 518 -27.86 -4.26 31.43
CA ARG A 518 -28.20 -2.83 31.24
C ARG A 518 -27.57 -2.25 29.94
N PRO A 519 -28.13 -1.20 29.33
CA PRO A 519 -27.85 -0.81 27.94
C PRO A 519 -26.84 0.33 27.76
N LEU A 520 -26.35 0.45 26.52
CA LEU A 520 -25.53 1.58 26.03
C LEU A 520 -26.29 2.92 26.14
N GLN A 521 -25.73 3.89 26.87
CA GLN A 521 -26.22 5.28 26.86
C GLN A 521 -25.57 6.09 25.73
N LYS A 522 -26.42 6.64 24.84
CA LYS A 522 -26.02 7.69 23.89
C LYS A 522 -25.71 8.98 24.66
N ARG A 523 -24.52 9.56 24.47
CA ARG A 523 -24.22 10.94 24.86
C ARG A 523 -24.43 11.87 23.65
N PHE A 524 -25.58 12.53 23.59
CA PHE A 524 -25.73 13.76 22.83
C PHE A 524 -25.26 14.93 23.71
N VAL A 525 -24.31 15.72 23.22
CA VAL A 525 -23.94 17.01 23.82
C VAL A 525 -24.58 18.10 22.97
N LYS A 526 -25.45 18.92 23.58
CA LYS A 526 -25.89 20.19 22.98
C LYS A 526 -24.84 21.27 23.31
N PRO A 527 -24.58 22.23 22.40
CA PRO A 527 -23.79 23.41 22.75
C PRO A 527 -24.63 24.37 23.62
N GLU A 528 -24.00 24.97 24.62
CA GLU A 528 -24.57 26.11 25.35
C GLU A 528 -24.33 27.41 24.58
N GLU A 529 -25.39 28.19 24.39
CA GLU A 529 -25.27 29.61 24.04
C GLU A 529 -24.79 30.39 25.26
N LYS A 530 -23.88 31.35 25.07
CA LYS A 530 -23.63 32.40 26.06
C LYS A 530 -23.64 33.77 25.39
N HIS A 531 -24.68 34.53 25.71
CA HIS A 531 -24.60 35.99 25.70
C HIS A 531 -23.66 36.44 26.80
N HIS A 532 -22.64 37.23 26.46
CA HIS A 532 -22.54 38.63 26.88
C HIS A 532 -21.42 39.35 26.12
#